data_AF-A0A5M4FC91-F1
#
_entry.id   AF-A0A5M4FC91-F1
#
_cell.length_a   1.000
_cell.length_b   1.000
_cell.length_c   1.000
_cell.angle_alpha   90.00
_cell.angle_beta   90.00
_cell.angle_gamma   90.00
#
_symmetry.space_group_name_H-M   'P 1'
#
loop_
_entity.id
_entity.type
_entity.pdbx_description
1 polymer ?
#
loop_
_entity_poly.entity_id
_entity_poly.type
_entity_poly.pdbx_seq_one_letter_code
_entity_poly.pdbx_strand_id
1 'polypeptide(L)' 'MPRVTPHDLRHTAASLAISSGANAKAVQRMLGHKSAAMTLDVYADLFEDDLDAVAVAMNEAAVRALATR' A
#
# COMPACT_ATOMS: atom_id res chain seq x y z
N MET A 1 4.63 10.21 30.02
CA MET A 1 4.16 9.43 28.85
C MET A 1 3.71 10.43 27.78
N PRO A 2 4.20 10.35 26.54
CA PRO A 2 3.68 11.20 25.46
C PRO A 2 2.18 10.91 25.26
N ARG A 3 1.41 11.96 24.98
CA ARG A 3 -0.04 11.86 24.81
C ARG A 3 -0.34 11.33 23.41
N VAL A 4 -1.02 10.18 23.34
CA VAL A 4 -1.54 9.63 22.08
C VAL A 4 -2.74 10.45 21.62
N THR A 5 -2.77 10.80 20.34
CA THR A 5 -3.85 11.53 19.68
C THR A 5 -4.59 10.66 18.66
N PRO A 6 -5.82 11.02 18.26
CA PRO A 6 -6.50 10.34 17.16
C PRO A 6 -5.73 10.39 15.83
N HIS A 7 -4.89 11.41 15.63
CA HIS A 7 -4.03 11.51 14.46
C HIS A 7 -2.95 10.41 14.45
N ASP A 8 -2.35 10.12 15.60
CA ASP A 8 -1.36 9.05 15.73
C ASP A 8 -2.00 7.68 15.44
N LEU A 9 -3.22 7.45 15.94
CA LEU A 9 -3.98 6.23 15.66
C LEU A 9 -4.32 6.09 14.17
N ARG A 10 -4.64 7.19 13.49
CA ARG A 10 -4.88 7.21 12.03
C ARG A 10 -3.60 6.85 11.27
N HIS A 11 -2.44 7.35 11.70
CA HIS A 11 -1.15 6.97 11.13
C HIS A 11 -0.87 5.48 11.33
N THR A 12 -1.03 4.96 12.54
CA THR A 12 -0.83 3.53 12.82
C THR A 12 -1.74 2.64 11.97
N ALA A 13 -3.03 3.01 11.83
CA ALA A 13 -3.98 2.25 11.00
C ALA A 13 -3.57 2.24 9.52
N ALA A 14 -3.09 3.38 8.99
CA ALA A 14 -2.60 3.47 7.62
C ALA A 14 -1.37 2.58 7.40
N SER A 15 -0.38 2.67 8.29
CA SER A 15 0.84 1.84 8.21
C SER A 15 0.52 0.35 8.26
N LEU A 16 -0.34 -0.09 9.18
CA LEU A 16 -0.75 -1.50 9.28
C LEU A 16 -1.46 -1.99 8.02
N ALA A 17 -2.33 -1.16 7.42
CA ALA A 17 -3.01 -1.52 6.19
C ALA A 17 -2.01 -1.71 5.03
N ILE A 18 -1.05 -0.80 4.89
CA ILE A 18 -0.02 -0.88 3.84
C ILE A 18 0.86 -2.11 4.04
N SER A 19 1.35 -2.35 5.26
CA SER A 19 2.13 -3.55 5.59
C SER A 19 1.35 -4.85 5.39
N SER A 20 0.02 -4.80 5.36
CA SER A 20 -0.85 -5.95 5.05
C SER A 20 -1.11 -6.12 3.55
N GLY A 21 -0.46 -5.33 2.68
CA GLY A 21 -0.59 -5.39 1.21
C GLY A 21 -1.73 -4.53 0.65
N ALA A 22 -2.30 -3.60 1.42
CA ALA A 22 -3.33 -2.71 0.89
C ALA A 22 -2.70 -1.65 -0.04
N ASN A 23 -3.15 -1.60 -1.29
CA ASN A 23 -2.70 -0.56 -2.22
C ASN A 23 -3.17 0.86 -1.82
N ALA A 24 -2.53 1.88 -2.39
CA ALA A 24 -2.83 3.29 -2.11
C ALA A 24 -4.31 3.67 -2.28
N LYS A 25 -5.04 3.01 -3.20
CA LYS A 25 -6.47 3.28 -3.41
C LYS A 25 -7.34 2.71 -2.30
N ALA A 26 -7.01 1.54 -1.78
CA ALA A 26 -7.66 0.93 -0.63
C ALA A 26 -7.45 1.80 0.62
N VAL A 27 -6.21 2.23 0.86
CA VAL A 27 -5.87 3.11 1.98
C VAL A 27 -6.54 4.48 1.84
N GLN A 28 -6.59 5.05 0.63
CA GLN A 28 -7.34 6.28 0.35
C GLN A 28 -8.80 6.17 0.82
N ARG A 29 -9.47 5.07 0.45
CA ARG A 29 -10.88 4.83 0.80
C ARG A 29 -11.06 4.61 2.29
N MET A 30 -10.16 3.83 2.91
CA MET A 30 -10.15 3.60 4.36
C MET A 30 -10.03 4.91 5.15
N LEU A 31 -9.18 5.82 4.70
CA LEU A 31 -8.90 7.08 5.37
C LEU A 31 -9.87 8.21 4.98
N GLY A 32 -10.71 8.02 3.97
CA GLY A 32 -11.59 9.06 3.43
C GLY A 32 -10.84 10.20 2.74
N HIS A 33 -9.65 9.94 2.20
CA HIS A 33 -8.89 10.94 1.45
C HIS A 33 -9.58 11.26 0.12
N LYS A 34 -9.59 12.54 -0.26
CA LYS A 34 -10.20 13.01 -1.51
C LYS A 34 -9.47 12.46 -2.74
N SER A 35 -8.17 12.22 -2.65
CA SER A 35 -7.35 11.67 -3.72
C SER A 35 -6.31 10.68 -3.19
N ALA A 36 -5.85 9.79 -4.06
CA ALA A 36 -4.75 8.88 -3.75
C ALA A 36 -3.44 9.64 -3.55
N ALA A 37 -3.25 10.77 -4.26
CA ALA A 37 -2.11 11.66 -4.08
C ALA A 37 -1.93 12.07 -2.60
N MET A 38 -2.99 12.53 -1.91
CA MET A 38 -2.90 12.85 -0.47
C MET A 38 -2.47 11.68 0.41
N THR A 39 -2.68 10.43 -0.04
CA THR A 39 -2.21 9.24 0.69
C THR A 39 -0.74 9.01 0.40
N LEU A 40 -0.34 9.11 -0.86
CA LEU A 40 1.04 8.93 -1.31
C LEU A 40 1.96 10.04 -0.80
N ASP A 41 1.48 11.27 -0.70
CA ASP A 41 2.22 12.40 -0.12
C ASP A 41 2.68 12.13 1.33
N VAL A 42 2.02 11.21 2.03
CA VAL A 42 2.27 10.90 3.45
C VAL A 42 2.90 9.51 3.63
N TYR A 43 2.58 8.55 2.78
CA TYR A 43 2.90 7.13 2.99
C TYR A 43 3.65 6.48 1.82
N ALA A 44 4.13 7.23 0.83
CA ALA A 44 4.83 6.69 -0.35
C ALA A 44 5.97 5.72 0.03
N ASP A 45 6.79 6.08 1.01
CA ASP A 45 7.94 5.28 1.45
C ASP A 45 7.54 3.88 1.94
N LEU A 46 6.30 3.70 2.40
CA LEU A 46 5.79 2.39 2.84
C LEU A 46 5.36 1.49 1.66
N PHE A 47 5.36 2.01 0.43
CA PHE A 47 5.05 1.29 -0.81
C PHE A 47 6.29 0.97 -1.65
N GLU A 48 7.50 1.38 -1.24
CA GLU A 48 8.70 1.27 -2.08
C GLU A 48 9.18 -0.18 -2.31
N ASP A 49 8.90 -1.09 -1.37
CA ASP A 49 9.32 -2.50 -1.47
C ASP A 49 8.51 -3.31 -2.51
N ASP A 50 7.52 -2.71 -3.18
CA ASP A 50 6.64 -3.43 -4.11
C ASP A 50 7.25 -3.64 -5.51
N LEU A 51 8.23 -2.86 -5.98
CA LEU A 51 8.65 -2.91 -7.38
C LEU A 51 9.31 -4.25 -7.76
N ASP A 52 10.18 -4.78 -6.90
CA ASP A 52 10.80 -6.09 -7.13
C ASP A 52 9.78 -7.22 -7.03
N ALA A 53 8.87 -7.15 -6.05
CA ALA A 53 7.78 -8.12 -5.90
C ALA A 53 6.83 -8.10 -7.11
N VAL A 54 6.53 -6.92 -7.65
CA VAL A 54 5.74 -6.72 -8.87
C VAL A 54 6.46 -7.33 -10.07
N ALA A 55 7.77 -7.10 -10.22
CA ALA A 55 8.55 -7.69 -11.32
C ALA A 55 8.52 -9.23 -11.27
N VAL A 56 8.71 -9.83 -10.09
CA VAL A 56 8.61 -11.28 -9.89
C VAL A 56 7.20 -11.78 -10.24
N ALA A 57 6.15 -11.15 -9.70
CA ALA A 57 4.77 -11.55 -9.95
C ALA A 57 4.39 -11.45 -11.44
N MET A 58 4.87 -10.43 -12.13
CA MET A 58 4.68 -10.26 -13.58
C MET A 58 5.36 -11.38 -14.37
N ASN A 59 6.62 -11.71 -14.03
CA ASN A 59 7.34 -12.80 -14.68
C ASN A 59 6.61 -14.13 -14.49
N GLU A 60 6.19 -14.45 -13.28
CA GLU A 60 5.43 -15.67 -13.02
C GLU A 60 4.10 -15.73 -13.79
N ALA A 61 3.38 -14.61 -13.85
CA ALA A 61 2.12 -14.52 -14.59
C ALA A 61 2.35 -14.76 -16.09
N ALA A 62 3.43 -14.20 -16.65
CA ALA A 62 3.81 -14.41 -18.04
C ALA A 62 4.16 -15.89 -18.31
N VAL A 63 4.96 -16.52 -17.45
CA VAL A 63 5.31 -17.95 -17.56
C VAL A 63 4.06 -18.83 -17.51
N ARG A 64 3.13 -18.57 -16.58
CA ARG A 64 1.85 -19.30 -16.49
C ARG A 64 1.00 -19.14 -17.77
N ALA A 65 0.93 -17.94 -18.32
CA ALA A 65 0.16 -17.66 -19.53
C ALA A 65 0.71 -18.40 -20.75
N LEU A 66 2.04 -18.50 -20.87
CA LEU A 66 2.71 -19.23 -21.95
C LEU A 66 2.59 -20.75 -21.79
N ALA A 67 2.56 -21.28 -20.56
CA ALA A 67 2.41 -22.71 -20.30
C ALA A 67 1.00 -23.26 -20.56
N THR A 68 -0.01 -22.39 -20.60
CA THR A 68 -1.40 -22.78 -20.90
C THR A 68 -1.71 -22.73 -22.41
N ARG A 69 -0.69 -22.55 -23.26
CA ARG A 69 -0.78 -22.43 -24.71
C ARG A 69 0.00 -23.54 -25.40
#